data_AF-A0A9D4WC43-F1
#
_entry.id   AF-A0A9D4WC43-F1
#
_cell.length_a   1.000
_cell.length_b   1.000
_cell.length_c   1.000
_cell.angle_alpha   90.00
_cell.angle_beta   90.00
_cell.angle_gamma   90.00
#
_symmetry.space_group_name_H-M   'P 1'
#
loop_
_entity.id
_entity.type
_entity.pdbx_description
1 polymer ?
#
loop_
_entity_poly.entity_id
_entity_poly.type
_entity_poly.pdbx_seq_one_letter_code
_entity_poly.pdbx_strand_id
1 'polypeptide(L)' 'MDSKSESQRTLYPYVTGSSVVAIKFKDGILMAADMGGSYGSTLRYKSVERLKPIGKHSLLGASGEISDFQEIMRYLDELM' A
#
# COMPACT_ATOMS: atom_id res chain seq x y z
N MET A 1 -3.24 1.44 -33.95
CA MET A 1 -3.31 0.20 -33.17
C MET A 1 -2.91 0.57 -31.76
N ASP A 2 -3.90 0.81 -30.89
CA ASP A 2 -3.66 1.23 -29.52
C ASP A 2 -3.04 0.06 -28.75
N SER A 3 -1.77 0.19 -28.38
CA SER A 3 -1.10 -0.71 -27.45
C SER A 3 -1.68 -0.48 -26.06
N LYS A 4 -2.79 -1.14 -25.74
CA LYS A 4 -3.19 -1.33 -24.34
C LYS A 4 -2.09 -2.18 -23.69
N SER A 5 -1.28 -1.57 -22.83
CA SER A 5 -0.37 -2.32 -21.97
C SER A 5 -1.22 -3.34 -21.21
N GLU A 6 -0.95 -4.64 -21.38
CA GLU A 6 -1.63 -5.64 -20.57
C GLU A 6 -1.27 -5.38 -19.11
N SER A 7 -2.26 -4.91 -18.34
CA SER A 7 -2.12 -4.74 -16.90
C SER A 7 -1.97 -6.14 -16.30
N GLN A 8 -0.74 -6.57 -16.03
CA GLN A 8 -0.50 -7.76 -15.22
C GLN A 8 -1.08 -7.51 -13.83
N ARG A 9 -2.21 -8.15 -13.56
CA ARG A 9 -2.89 -8.08 -12.28
C ARG A 9 -2.46 -9.27 -11.44
N THR A 10 -2.04 -9.02 -10.20
CA THR A 10 -1.82 -10.07 -9.23
C THR A 10 -3.13 -10.84 -9.00
N LEU A 11 -3.18 -12.10 -9.47
CA LEU A 11 -4.36 -12.96 -9.36
C LEU A 11 -4.38 -13.74 -8.03
N TYR A 12 -3.21 -13.94 -7.42
CA TYR A 12 -3.03 -14.70 -6.19
C TYR A 12 -2.14 -13.91 -5.22
N PRO A 13 -2.71 -13.07 -4.36
CA PRO A 13 -1.92 -12.27 -3.44
C PRO A 13 -1.20 -13.16 -2.43
N TYR A 14 0.12 -12.99 -2.30
CA TYR A 14 0.95 -13.85 -1.45
C TYR A 14 0.96 -13.36 0.00
N VAL A 15 1.49 -12.16 0.25
CA VAL A 15 1.50 -11.52 1.57
C VAL A 15 0.58 -10.33 1.54
N THR A 16 -0.41 -10.31 2.42
CA THR A 16 -1.42 -9.25 2.48
C THR A 16 -1.42 -8.48 3.80
N GLY A 17 -1.63 -7.18 3.69
CA GLY A 17 -2.03 -6.32 4.80
C GLY A 17 -3.55 -6.27 4.93
N SER A 18 -4.04 -6.09 6.15
CA SER A 18 -5.47 -5.90 6.43
C SER A 18 -5.90 -4.45 6.17
N SER A 19 -6.85 -3.94 6.94
CA SER A 19 -7.47 -2.63 6.76
C SER A 19 -6.53 -1.45 6.97
N VAL A 20 -6.83 -0.36 6.26
CA VAL A 20 -6.32 0.99 6.49
C VAL A 20 -7.54 1.88 6.72
N VAL A 21 -7.52 2.70 7.77
CA VAL A 21 -8.63 3.59 8.12
C VAL A 21 -8.12 5.02 8.15
N ALA A 22 -8.93 5.96 7.64
CA ALA A 22 -8.61 7.38 7.67
C ALA A 22 -9.83 8.23 8.04
N ILE A 23 -9.59 9.33 8.75
CA ILE A 23 -10.61 10.31 9.15
C ILE A 23 -10.13 11.70 8.72
N LYS A 24 -11.01 12.44 8.06
CA LYS A 24 -10.81 13.86 7.75
C LYS A 24 -11.30 14.72 8.91
N PHE A 25 -10.51 15.71 9.31
CA PHE A 25 -10.89 16.73 10.27
C PHE A 25 -10.60 18.13 9.71
N LYS A 26 -10.89 19.18 10.49
CA LYS A 26 -10.86 20.58 10.03
C LYS A 26 -9.55 20.96 9.34
N ASP A 27 -8.42 20.58 9.94
CA ASP A 27 -7.09 21.03 9.53
C ASP A 27 -6.19 19.88 9.01
N GLY A 28 -6.77 18.72 8.69
CA GLY A 28 -5.96 17.60 8.21
C GLY A 28 -6.68 16.27 8.08
N ILE A 29 -5.87 15.22 7.93
CA ILE A 29 -6.29 13.82 7.80
C ILE A 29 -5.49 13.00 8.81
N LEU A 30 -6.16 12.14 9.56
CA LEU A 30 -5.53 11.12 10.39
C LEU A 30 -5.71 9.78 9.69
N MET A 31 -4.63 9.00 9.57
CA MET A 31 -4.66 7.66 8.96
C MET A 31 -3.97 6.66 9.90
N ALA A 32 -4.54 5.45 9.99
CA ALA A 32 -4.03 4.37 10.80
C ALA A 32 -4.15 3.03 10.06
N ALA A 33 -3.17 2.16 10.26
CA ALA A 33 -3.13 0.81 9.74
C ALA A 33 -2.40 -0.11 10.74
N ASP A 34 -2.69 -1.41 10.73
CA ASP A 34 -1.86 -2.36 11.45
C ASP A 34 -0.49 -2.53 10.76
N MET A 35 0.48 -3.11 11.49
CA MET A 35 1.81 -3.39 10.97
C MET A 35 2.00 -4.86 10.57
N GLY A 36 0.90 -5.59 10.39
CA GLY A 36 0.92 -7.02 10.11
C GLY A 36 0.96 -7.33 8.61
N GLY A 37 1.83 -8.26 8.22
CA GLY A 37 1.82 -8.88 6.91
C GLY A 37 1.48 -10.36 7.05
N SER A 38 0.29 -10.74 6.58
CA SER A 38 -0.23 -12.10 6.69
C SER A 38 0.02 -12.91 5.43
N TYR A 39 0.45 -14.16 5.59
CA TYR A 39 0.49 -15.16 4.55
C TYR A 39 -0.65 -16.16 4.82
N GLY A 40 -1.79 -15.97 4.15
CA GLY A 40 -3.03 -16.65 4.51
C GLY A 40 -3.42 -16.36 5.97
N SER A 41 -3.54 -17.39 6.80
CA SER A 41 -3.85 -17.27 8.23
C SER A 41 -2.63 -17.00 9.13
N THR A 42 -1.41 -17.09 8.60
CA THR A 42 -0.18 -16.95 9.39
C THR A 42 0.34 -15.51 9.32
N LEU A 43 0.52 -14.87 10.48
CA LEU A 43 1.22 -13.59 10.55
C LEU A 43 2.71 -13.78 10.24
N ARG A 44 3.10 -13.52 8.99
CA ARG A 44 4.46 -13.75 8.50
C ARG A 44 5.41 -12.63 8.91
N TYR A 45 4.94 -11.39 8.83
CA TYR A 45 5.70 -10.19 9.19
C TYR A 45 4.94 -9.41 10.26
N LYS A 46 5.63 -9.05 11.34
CA LYS A 46 5.03 -8.36 12.50
C LYS A 46 5.20 -6.83 12.45
N SER A 47 6.07 -6.34 11.57
CA SER A 47 6.47 -4.94 11.52
C SER A 47 6.67 -4.49 10.08
N VAL A 48 5.56 -4.45 9.33
CA VAL A 48 5.50 -3.89 7.97
C VAL A 48 4.90 -2.51 8.06
N GLU A 49 5.62 -1.50 7.59
CA GLU A 49 5.11 -0.14 7.48
C GLU A 49 4.29 0.00 6.20
N ARG A 50 2.99 0.24 6.36
CA ARG A 50 2.01 0.32 5.26
C ARG A 50 1.48 1.74 5.02
N LEU A 51 1.95 2.70 5.80
CA LEU A 51 1.66 4.12 5.68
C LEU A 51 2.97 4.82 5.33
N LYS A 52 3.05 5.46 4.16
CA LYS A 52 4.25 6.16 3.70
C LYS A 52 3.92 7.60 3.29
N PRO A 53 4.64 8.61 3.82
CA PRO A 53 4.48 9.98 3.34
C PRO A 53 5.05 10.10 1.92
N ILE A 54 4.32 10.77 1.03
CA ILE A 54 4.73 11.03 -0.35
C ILE A 54 4.85 12.54 -0.54
N GLY A 55 6.06 13.01 -0.82
CA GLY A 55 6.35 14.44 -0.92
C GLY A 55 6.06 15.19 0.39
N LYS A 56 5.54 16.43 0.27
CA LYS A 56 5.34 17.33 1.42
C LYS A 56 3.92 17.33 2.00
N HIS A 57 2.92 16.93 1.22
CA HIS A 57 1.50 17.14 1.56
C HIS A 57 0.60 15.93 1.31
N SER A 58 1.18 14.77 0.99
CA SER A 58 0.42 13.55 0.68
C SER A 58 0.86 12.40 1.57
N LEU A 59 -0.10 11.54 1.93
CA LEU A 59 0.14 10.30 2.67
C LEU A 59 -0.51 9.15 1.91
N LEU A 60 0.28 8.11 1.64
CA LEU A 60 -0.18 6.89 0.98
C LEU A 60 -0.34 5.79 2.03
N GLY A 61 -1.51 5.16 2.05
CA GLY A 61 -1.76 3.96 2.84
C GLY A 61 -2.29 2.85 1.95
N ALA A 62 -1.73 1.65 2.07
CA ALA A 62 -2.13 0.52 1.23
C ALA A 62 -2.59 -0.71 2.03
N SER A 63 -3.59 -1.38 1.47
CA SER A 63 -4.12 -2.66 1.90
C SER A 63 -3.94 -3.68 0.77
N GLY A 64 -4.17 -4.97 1.06
CA GLY A 64 -3.96 -6.01 0.07
C GLY A 64 -2.49 -6.38 -0.04
N GLU A 65 -2.01 -6.62 -1.26
CA GLU A 65 -0.70 -7.24 -1.47
C GLU A 65 0.47 -6.29 -1.18
N ILE A 66 1.46 -6.78 -0.41
CA ILE A 66 2.61 -5.99 0.01
C ILE A 66 3.62 -5.76 -1.13
N SER A 67 3.80 -6.71 -2.05
CA SER A 67 4.71 -6.53 -3.19
C SER A 67 4.20 -5.49 -4.18
N ASP A 68 2.91 -5.50 -4.50
CA ASP A 68 2.26 -4.45 -5.29
C ASP A 68 2.49 -3.07 -4.64
N PHE A 69 2.35 -2.97 -3.31
CA PHE A 69 2.63 -1.72 -2.58
C PHE A 69 4.09 -1.27 -2.73
N GLN A 70 5.04 -2.18 -2.61
CA GLN A 70 6.47 -1.87 -2.77
C GLN A 70 6.79 -1.38 -4.19
N GLU A 71 6.18 -1.98 -5.20
CA GLU A 71 6.38 -1.59 -6.59
C GLU A 71 5.79 -0.20 -6.88
N ILE A 72 4.60 0.10 -6.35
CA ILE A 72 4.01 1.45 -6.43
C ILE A 72 4.90 2.47 -5.74
N MET A 73 5.46 2.12 -4.58
CA MET A 73 6.41 2.98 -3.88
C MET A 73 7.66 3.25 -4.73
N ARG A 74 8.22 2.22 -5.39
CA ARG A 74 9.36 2.39 -6.29
C ARG A 74 9.05 3.37 -7.43
N TYR A 75 7.88 3.24 -8.06
CA TYR A 75 7.48 4.18 -9.12
C TYR A 75 7.30 5.60 -8.61
N LEU A 76 6.76 5.78 -7.41
CA LEU A 76 6.60 7.10 -6.80
C LEU A 76 7.95 7.72 -6.43
N ASP A 77 8.88 6.92 -5.92
CA ASP A 77 10.23 7.37 -5.58
C ASP A 77 11.04 7.75 -6.83
N GLU A 78 10.86 7.07 -7.96
CA GLU A 78 11.50 7.43 -9.24
C GLU A 78 10.94 8.72 -9.87
N LEU A 79 9.71 9.10 -9.51
CA LEU A 79 9.02 10.26 -10.09
C LEU A 79 9.27 11.56 -9.30
N MET A 80 9.78 11.45 -8.07
CA MET A 80 10.11 12.57 -7.18
C MET A 80 11.57 13.00 -7.31
#